data_AF-A0A1T5JBM1-F1
#
_entry.id   AF-A0A1T5JBM1-F1
#
_cell.length_a   1.000
_cell.length_b   1.000
_cell.length_c   1.000
_cell.angle_alpha   90.00
_cell.angle_beta   90.00
_cell.angle_gamma   90.00
#
_symmetry.space_group_name_H-M   'P 1'
#
loop_
_entity.id
_entity.type
_entity.pdbx_description
1 polymer ?
#
loop_
_entity_poly.entity_id
_entity_poly.type
_entity_poly.pdbx_seq_one_letter_code
_entity_poly.pdbx_strand_id
1 'polypeptide(L)'
;MDKFGLIGKNISASDSPSLFKAAYGGRYSYDLLDGEDFPALWQKFLDGYKAVNVTAPYKENAFAEVLELARNGKGAISGPCFKIKATNLVVKTDEGLMAHNSDFSGIILSVADTYFPGLVSQCYETFGEKGHIKVHQFMRENIAGLFGQKPQALIVGCGGAGKAAAVAAAEMGFETALMNRTPEKARAIAEQLPEYGFIPVPVSDFKNSLKECDLIIYTVPETMPQVAELTADDFAGEGGPSKVILEANYKTPAFSGLVLDRMAMADCRYIEGRKWLMYQAVTGYSLMTGEKINLPAMEEAFKKS
;
A
#
# COMPACT_ATOMS: atom_id res chain seq x y z
N MET A 1 18.03 22.88 -8.31
CA MET A 1 17.99 21.73 -7.40
C MET A 1 16.64 21.09 -7.58
N ASP A 2 16.58 19.80 -7.87
CA ASP A 2 15.32 19.10 -8.10
C ASP A 2 14.46 19.15 -6.83
N LYS A 3 13.17 19.45 -6.99
CA LYS A 3 12.19 19.50 -5.91
C LYS A 3 11.23 18.32 -6.01
N PHE A 4 10.95 17.72 -4.86
CA PHE A 4 9.95 16.67 -4.70
C PHE A 4 8.91 17.11 -3.68
N GLY A 5 7.78 16.41 -3.61
CA GLY A 5 6.78 16.75 -2.61
C GLY A 5 5.69 15.72 -2.42
N LEU A 6 4.78 16.02 -1.49
CA LEU A 6 3.59 15.24 -1.19
C LEU A 6 2.34 16.12 -1.32
N ILE A 7 1.45 15.77 -2.23
CA ILE A 7 0.11 16.37 -2.33
C ILE A 7 -0.85 15.64 -1.40
N GLY A 8 -1.62 16.38 -0.60
CA GLY A 8 -2.61 15.82 0.31
C GLY A 8 -3.38 16.88 1.09
N LYS A 9 -4.27 16.42 1.97
CA LYS A 9 -5.01 17.27 2.90
C LYS A 9 -4.73 16.84 4.34
N ASN A 10 -4.44 17.80 5.22
CA ASN A 10 -4.11 17.56 6.64
C ASN A 10 -2.87 16.67 6.81
N ILE A 11 -1.82 16.98 6.04
CA ILE A 11 -0.59 16.18 5.94
C ILE A 11 0.60 16.82 6.65
N SER A 12 0.39 17.93 7.38
CA SER A 12 1.44 18.62 8.16
C SER A 12 2.28 17.71 9.07
N ALA A 13 1.67 16.64 9.60
CA ALA A 13 2.34 15.64 10.45
C ALA A 13 2.85 14.42 9.66
N SER A 14 3.03 14.49 8.35
CA SER A 14 3.51 13.36 7.54
C SER A 14 5.00 13.08 7.79
N ASP A 15 5.37 11.81 7.88
CA ASP A 15 6.76 11.37 8.03
C ASP A 15 7.53 11.31 6.69
N SER A 16 6.84 11.49 5.55
CA SER A 16 7.45 11.40 4.22
C SER A 16 8.65 12.34 4.00
N PRO A 17 8.66 13.61 4.47
CA PRO A 17 9.82 14.48 4.31
C PRO A 17 11.06 13.96 5.05
N SER A 18 10.89 13.50 6.29
CA SER A 18 11.99 12.93 7.10
C SER A 18 12.54 11.66 6.46
N LEU A 19 11.64 10.80 5.96
CA LEU A 19 12.02 9.56 5.30
C LEU A 19 12.76 9.80 3.98
N PHE A 20 12.28 10.74 3.16
CA PHE A 20 12.94 11.13 1.92
C PHE A 20 14.32 11.75 2.18
N LYS A 21 14.44 12.57 3.22
CA LYS A 21 15.72 13.12 3.66
C LYS A 21 16.70 12.01 4.04
N ALA A 22 16.26 10.99 4.78
CA ALA A 22 17.09 9.84 5.16
C ALA A 22 17.54 9.04 3.93
N ALA A 23 16.66 8.85 2.94
CA ALA A 23 16.96 8.10 1.72
C ALA A 23 18.11 8.69 0.90
N TYR A 24 18.26 10.03 0.90
CA TYR A 24 19.19 10.74 0.01
C TYR A 24 20.20 11.66 0.73
N GLY A 25 20.25 11.62 2.06
CA GLY A 25 21.15 12.47 2.86
C GLY A 25 20.84 13.97 2.75
N GLY A 26 19.58 14.33 2.49
CA GLY A 26 19.15 15.72 2.34
C GLY A 26 19.60 16.42 1.06
N ARG A 27 20.04 15.67 0.03
CA ARG A 27 20.43 16.22 -1.29
C ARG A 27 19.29 16.86 -2.09
N TYR A 28 18.04 16.72 -1.68
CA TYR A 28 16.88 17.25 -2.38
C TYR A 28 15.88 17.86 -1.39
N SER A 29 15.05 18.79 -1.86
CA SER A 29 13.90 19.25 -1.08
C SER A 29 12.72 18.30 -1.26
N TYR A 30 11.95 18.14 -0.19
CA TYR A 30 10.70 17.39 -0.20
C TYR A 30 9.64 18.18 0.56
N ASP A 31 8.73 18.81 -0.18
CA ASP A 31 7.78 19.78 0.38
C ASP A 31 6.39 19.15 0.58
N LEU A 32 5.68 19.60 1.61
CA LEU A 32 4.28 19.24 1.82
C LEU A 32 3.38 20.24 1.09
N LEU A 33 2.70 19.77 0.04
CA LEU A 33 1.68 20.50 -0.70
C LEU A 33 0.32 20.21 -0.07
N ASP A 34 0.08 20.80 1.11
CA ASP A 34 -1.13 20.62 1.91
C ASP A 34 -2.20 21.68 1.57
N GLY A 35 -3.41 21.24 1.24
CA GLY A 35 -4.53 22.13 0.94
C GLY A 35 -5.80 21.40 0.53
N GLU A 36 -6.90 22.14 0.38
CA GLU A 36 -8.19 21.58 -0.04
C GLU A 36 -8.42 21.64 -1.56
N ASP A 37 -7.80 22.60 -2.24
CA ASP A 37 -7.94 22.86 -3.67
C ASP A 37 -6.93 22.00 -4.47
N PHE A 38 -7.38 20.82 -4.91
CA PHE A 38 -6.55 19.91 -5.70
C PHE A 38 -6.03 20.56 -7.00
N PRO A 39 -6.85 21.22 -7.85
CA PRO A 39 -6.35 21.92 -9.03
C PRO A 39 -5.19 22.88 -8.74
N ALA A 40 -5.28 23.67 -7.67
CA ALA A 40 -4.19 24.58 -7.29
C ALA A 40 -2.93 23.84 -6.84
N LEU A 41 -3.07 22.75 -6.07
CA LEU A 41 -1.94 21.92 -5.65
C LEU A 41 -1.29 21.20 -6.84
N TRP A 42 -2.10 20.72 -7.77
CA TRP A 42 -1.66 20.06 -9.00
C TRP A 42 -0.89 21.03 -9.89
N GLN A 43 -1.39 22.25 -10.08
CA GLN A 43 -0.68 23.29 -10.83
C GLN A 43 0.68 23.61 -10.20
N LYS A 44 0.77 23.74 -8.87
CA LYS A 44 2.06 23.91 -8.17
C LYS A 44 3.03 22.77 -8.47
N PHE A 45 2.55 21.52 -8.50
CA PHE A 45 3.36 20.37 -8.92
C PHE A 45 3.87 20.54 -10.36
N LEU A 46 3.00 20.89 -11.30
CA LEU A 46 3.37 21.10 -12.71
C LEU A 46 4.40 22.21 -12.89
N ASP A 47 4.35 23.27 -12.07
CA ASP A 47 5.25 24.41 -12.19
C ASP A 47 6.62 24.21 -11.54
N GLY A 48 6.68 23.48 -10.42
CA GLY A 48 7.83 23.57 -9.50
C GLY A 48 8.55 22.28 -9.14
N TYR A 49 7.98 21.10 -9.46
CA TYR A 49 8.44 19.83 -8.89
C TYR A 49 8.73 18.79 -9.96
N LYS A 50 9.71 17.92 -9.72
CA LYS A 50 10.08 16.82 -10.64
C LYS A 50 9.17 15.61 -10.47
N ALA A 51 8.81 15.30 -9.23
CA ALA A 51 7.84 14.25 -8.91
C ALA A 51 7.13 14.58 -7.59
N VAL A 52 5.93 14.04 -7.43
CA VAL A 52 5.17 14.14 -6.18
C VAL A 52 4.61 12.78 -5.80
N ASN A 53 4.65 12.48 -4.49
CA ASN A 53 3.72 11.53 -3.94
C ASN A 53 2.33 12.19 -3.82
N VAL A 54 1.30 11.37 -3.81
CA VAL A 54 -0.09 11.80 -3.62
C VAL A 54 -0.73 10.94 -2.53
N THR A 55 -1.34 11.56 -1.54
CA THR A 55 -2.08 10.87 -0.49
C THR A 55 -3.54 11.29 -0.46
N ALA A 56 -4.29 10.79 0.53
CA ALA A 56 -5.69 11.10 0.68
C ALA A 56 -5.94 12.63 0.75
N PRO A 57 -7.04 13.11 0.15
CA PRO A 57 -8.05 12.37 -0.63
C PRO A 57 -7.74 12.27 -2.14
N TYR A 58 -6.58 12.72 -2.62
CA TYR A 58 -6.37 13.12 -4.01
C TYR A 58 -5.84 12.04 -4.97
N LYS A 59 -5.66 10.80 -4.51
CA LYS A 59 -5.07 9.72 -5.35
C LYS A 59 -5.88 9.44 -6.63
N GLU A 60 -7.21 9.53 -6.58
CA GLU A 60 -8.09 9.33 -7.73
C GLU A 60 -8.11 10.56 -8.66
N ASN A 61 -8.05 11.76 -8.09
CA ASN A 61 -7.95 13.01 -8.85
C ASN A 61 -6.65 13.04 -9.67
N ALA A 62 -5.50 12.77 -9.04
CA ALA A 62 -4.22 12.72 -9.72
C ALA A 62 -4.16 11.62 -10.79
N PHE A 63 -4.84 10.49 -10.56
CA PHE A 63 -4.96 9.44 -11.58
C PHE A 63 -5.74 9.92 -12.79
N ALA A 64 -6.86 10.63 -12.59
CA ALA A 64 -7.69 11.15 -13.66
C ALA A 64 -6.92 12.16 -14.54
N GLU A 65 -6.16 13.07 -13.92
CA GLU A 65 -5.29 14.04 -14.63
C GLU A 65 -4.27 13.33 -15.53
N VAL A 66 -3.56 12.33 -14.99
CA VAL A 66 -2.57 11.59 -15.78
C VAL A 66 -3.23 10.72 -16.85
N LEU A 67 -4.43 10.17 -16.59
CA LEU A 67 -5.19 9.40 -17.58
C LEU A 67 -5.61 10.26 -18.77
N GLU A 68 -6.05 11.49 -18.53
CA GLU A 68 -6.37 12.43 -19.61
C GLU A 68 -5.14 12.79 -20.44
N LEU A 69 -4.01 13.05 -19.78
CA LEU A 69 -2.74 13.31 -20.48
C LEU A 69 -2.26 12.10 -21.29
N ALA A 70 -2.38 10.89 -20.73
CA ALA A 70 -1.99 9.65 -21.40
C ALA A 70 -2.83 9.39 -22.66
N ARG A 71 -4.13 9.67 -22.63
CA ARG A 71 -5.01 9.59 -23.82
C ARG A 71 -4.58 10.52 -24.95
N ASN A 72 -3.87 11.61 -24.61
CA ASN A 72 -3.35 12.59 -25.55
C ASN A 72 -1.87 12.41 -25.87
N GLY A 73 -1.26 11.26 -25.49
CA GLY A 73 0.15 10.96 -25.73
C GLY A 73 1.13 11.81 -24.92
N LYS A 74 0.69 12.41 -23.81
CA LYS A 74 1.48 13.28 -22.92
C LYS A 74 1.67 12.68 -21.52
N GLY A 75 1.57 11.37 -21.42
CA GLY A 75 1.75 10.66 -20.17
C GLY A 75 1.56 9.15 -20.32
N ALA A 76 1.83 8.45 -19.22
CA ALA A 76 1.70 7.02 -19.12
C ALA A 76 1.26 6.61 -17.71
N ILE A 77 0.69 5.41 -17.61
CA ILE A 77 0.21 4.84 -16.36
C ILE A 77 0.76 3.42 -16.26
N SER A 78 1.44 3.12 -15.15
CA SER A 78 1.90 1.75 -14.90
C SER A 78 0.72 0.77 -14.77
N GLY A 79 0.93 -0.50 -15.17
CA GLY A 79 -0.10 -1.53 -15.13
C GLY A 79 -0.87 -1.62 -13.81
N PRO A 80 -0.20 -1.78 -12.65
CA PRO A 80 -0.89 -1.80 -11.35
C PRO A 80 -1.68 -0.53 -11.07
N CYS A 81 -1.11 0.65 -11.36
CA CYS A 81 -1.79 1.93 -11.17
C CYS A 81 -3.07 2.04 -12.02
N PHE A 82 -3.04 1.53 -13.26
CA PHE A 82 -4.20 1.51 -14.15
C PHE A 82 -5.34 0.65 -13.59
N LYS A 83 -5.03 -0.55 -13.09
CA LYS A 83 -6.02 -1.43 -12.46
C LYS A 83 -6.63 -0.80 -11.21
N ILE A 84 -5.80 -0.19 -10.36
CA ILE A 84 -6.21 0.43 -9.10
C ILE A 84 -7.06 1.70 -9.32
N LYS A 85 -6.87 2.39 -10.45
CA LYS A 85 -7.50 3.69 -10.77
C LYS A 85 -7.24 4.77 -9.72
N ALA A 86 -6.07 4.70 -9.09
CA ALA A 86 -5.59 5.67 -8.12
C ALA A 86 -4.06 5.66 -8.14
N THR A 87 -3.44 6.85 -8.10
CA THR A 87 -1.99 7.02 -8.08
C THR A 87 -1.54 7.59 -6.73
N ASN A 88 -0.45 7.06 -6.18
CA ASN A 88 0.22 7.66 -5.03
C ASN A 88 1.57 8.28 -5.40
N LEU A 89 1.93 8.26 -6.69
CA LEU A 89 3.21 8.73 -7.21
C LEU A 89 3.06 9.20 -8.65
N VAL A 90 3.45 10.44 -8.92
CA VAL A 90 3.50 11.00 -10.27
C VAL A 90 4.89 11.58 -10.52
N VAL A 91 5.50 11.18 -11.63
CA VAL A 91 6.86 11.56 -12.03
C VAL A 91 6.82 12.27 -13.37
N LYS A 92 7.57 13.37 -13.53
CA LYS A 92 7.81 13.98 -14.84
C LYS A 92 8.91 13.21 -15.57
N THR A 93 8.63 12.79 -16.78
CA THR A 93 9.55 12.10 -17.69
C THR A 93 9.66 12.88 -18.99
N ASP A 94 10.60 12.50 -19.85
CA ASP A 94 10.74 13.10 -21.19
C ASP A 94 9.50 12.83 -22.07
N GLU A 95 8.73 11.78 -21.77
CA GLU A 95 7.50 11.39 -22.47
C GLU A 95 6.22 11.99 -21.83
N GLY A 96 6.38 12.85 -20.82
CA GLY A 96 5.27 13.47 -20.07
C GLY A 96 5.12 12.90 -18.66
N LEU A 97 3.90 12.95 -18.12
CA LEU A 97 3.66 12.49 -16.75
C LEU A 97 3.49 10.98 -16.67
N MET A 98 4.20 10.34 -15.74
CA MET A 98 4.07 8.92 -15.46
C MET A 98 3.44 8.70 -14.09
N ALA A 99 2.34 7.93 -14.04
CA ALA A 99 1.68 7.56 -12.80
C ALA A 99 2.03 6.14 -12.33
N HIS A 100 2.34 6.04 -11.04
CA HIS A 100 2.65 4.81 -10.35
C HIS A 100 1.83 4.66 -9.07
N ASN A 101 1.67 3.40 -8.64
CA ASN A 101 1.13 3.10 -7.34
C ASN A 101 2.16 2.29 -6.56
N SER A 102 2.98 2.95 -5.74
CA SER A 102 3.98 2.28 -4.91
C SER A 102 3.39 1.62 -3.67
N ASP A 103 2.16 1.96 -3.26
CA ASP A 103 1.43 1.22 -2.20
C ASP A 103 1.22 -0.23 -2.62
N PHE A 104 0.84 -0.48 -3.87
CA PHE A 104 0.74 -1.83 -4.44
C PHE A 104 2.01 -2.65 -4.17
N SER A 105 3.18 -2.09 -4.51
CA SER A 105 4.45 -2.77 -4.24
C SER A 105 4.75 -2.85 -2.75
N GLY A 106 4.47 -1.81 -1.97
CA GLY A 106 4.75 -1.77 -0.53
C GLY A 106 4.00 -2.86 0.23
N ILE A 107 2.76 -3.13 -0.15
CA ILE A 107 1.93 -4.20 0.41
C ILE A 107 2.53 -5.57 0.07
N ILE A 108 2.83 -5.82 -1.20
CA ILE A 108 3.42 -7.09 -1.65
C ILE A 108 4.75 -7.34 -0.94
N LEU A 109 5.63 -6.33 -0.86
CA LEU A 109 6.91 -6.44 -0.16
C LEU A 109 6.73 -6.71 1.33
N SER A 110 5.76 -6.06 1.99
CA SER A 110 5.46 -6.27 3.41
C SER A 110 5.02 -7.71 3.70
N VAL A 111 4.12 -8.23 2.86
CA VAL A 111 3.58 -9.58 2.97
C VAL A 111 4.65 -10.62 2.60
N ALA A 112 5.42 -10.36 1.54
CA ALA A 112 6.51 -11.23 1.09
C ALA A 112 7.60 -11.38 2.14
N ASP A 113 8.06 -10.28 2.75
CA ASP A 113 9.08 -10.33 3.80
C ASP A 113 8.59 -11.06 5.06
N THR A 114 7.28 -11.18 5.22
CA THR A 114 6.66 -11.94 6.31
C THR A 114 6.60 -13.43 5.96
N TYR A 115 6.02 -13.83 4.82
CA TYR A 115 5.94 -15.25 4.43
C TYR A 115 7.28 -15.86 3.99
N PHE A 116 8.18 -15.06 3.42
CA PHE A 116 9.47 -15.48 2.89
C PHE A 116 10.59 -14.53 3.37
N PRO A 117 10.99 -14.61 4.65
CA PRO A 117 12.02 -13.74 5.20
C PRO A 117 13.31 -13.74 4.35
N GLY A 118 13.83 -12.55 4.02
CA GLY A 118 15.05 -12.37 3.23
C GLY A 118 14.83 -12.30 1.71
N LEU A 119 13.66 -12.70 1.20
CA LEU A 119 13.32 -12.62 -0.24
C LEU A 119 13.47 -11.20 -0.80
N VAL A 120 12.94 -10.21 -0.06
CA VAL A 120 12.96 -8.80 -0.49
C VAL A 120 14.41 -8.33 -0.65
N SER A 121 15.23 -8.48 0.39
CA SER A 121 16.64 -8.08 0.35
C SER A 121 17.40 -8.75 -0.79
N GLN A 122 17.25 -10.08 -0.94
CA GLN A 122 17.91 -10.82 -2.02
C GLN A 122 17.51 -10.34 -3.42
N CYS A 123 16.22 -10.03 -3.62
CA CYS A 123 15.74 -9.50 -4.89
C CYS A 123 16.29 -8.10 -5.19
N TYR A 124 16.40 -7.21 -4.20
CA TYR A 124 16.98 -5.88 -4.40
C TYR A 124 18.51 -5.92 -4.58
N GLU A 125 19.20 -6.83 -3.92
CA GLU A 125 20.64 -7.07 -4.13
C GLU A 125 20.92 -7.57 -5.55
N THR A 126 20.09 -8.49 -6.06
CA THR A 126 20.29 -9.15 -7.35
C THR A 126 19.81 -8.29 -8.53
N PHE A 127 18.66 -7.63 -8.38
CA PHE A 127 17.95 -6.97 -9.50
C PHE A 127 17.84 -5.45 -9.36
N GLY A 128 18.41 -4.87 -8.30
CA GLY A 128 18.37 -3.43 -8.05
C GLY A 128 16.93 -2.91 -7.92
N GLU A 129 16.63 -1.81 -8.59
CA GLU A 129 15.31 -1.14 -8.56
C GLU A 129 14.16 -2.03 -9.06
N LYS A 130 14.48 -3.05 -9.88
CA LYS A 130 13.50 -4.04 -10.36
C LYS A 130 13.22 -5.14 -9.32
N GLY A 131 13.81 -5.07 -8.13
CA GLY A 131 13.59 -6.03 -7.04
C GLY A 131 12.12 -6.25 -6.72
N HIS A 132 11.33 -5.18 -6.62
CA HIS A 132 9.88 -5.28 -6.37
C HIS A 132 9.11 -6.08 -7.44
N ILE A 133 9.53 -6.02 -8.71
CA ILE A 133 8.93 -6.80 -9.80
C ILE A 133 9.21 -8.28 -9.57
N LYS A 134 10.43 -8.62 -9.14
CA LYS A 134 10.84 -10.00 -8.87
C LYS A 134 10.19 -10.58 -7.63
N VAL A 135 10.04 -9.80 -6.57
CA VAL A 135 9.25 -10.21 -5.39
C VAL A 135 7.80 -10.47 -5.79
N HIS A 136 7.19 -9.59 -6.58
CA HIS A 136 5.81 -9.79 -7.04
C HIS A 136 5.66 -11.07 -7.88
N GLN A 137 6.56 -11.32 -8.84
CA GLN A 137 6.57 -12.56 -9.64
C GLN A 137 6.69 -13.79 -8.74
N PHE A 138 7.64 -13.77 -7.80
CA PHE A 138 7.83 -14.87 -6.86
C PHE A 138 6.58 -15.13 -6.01
N MET A 139 5.98 -14.09 -5.44
CA MET A 139 4.77 -14.22 -4.61
C MET A 139 3.64 -14.85 -5.39
N ARG A 140 3.39 -14.39 -6.62
CA ARG A 140 2.34 -14.95 -7.49
C ARG A 140 2.52 -16.44 -7.77
N GLU A 141 3.76 -16.88 -7.94
CA GLU A 141 4.08 -18.27 -8.28
C GLU A 141 4.10 -19.21 -7.06
N ASN A 142 4.40 -18.68 -5.87
CA ASN A 142 4.74 -19.51 -4.71
C ASN A 142 3.77 -19.41 -3.53
N ILE A 143 2.99 -18.32 -3.40
CA ILE A 143 2.18 -18.11 -2.18
C ILE A 143 1.13 -19.21 -2.01
N ALA A 144 0.47 -19.64 -3.10
CA ALA A 144 -0.57 -20.66 -3.05
C ALA A 144 -0.02 -22.01 -2.55
N GLY A 145 1.26 -22.32 -2.84
CA GLY A 145 1.92 -23.55 -2.39
C GLY A 145 2.16 -23.61 -0.89
N LEU A 146 1.99 -22.51 -0.14
CA LEU A 146 2.07 -22.52 1.31
C LEU A 146 0.79 -23.02 1.98
N PHE A 147 -0.35 -22.97 1.28
CA PHE A 147 -1.66 -23.24 1.86
C PHE A 147 -2.22 -24.57 1.33
N GLY A 148 -2.93 -25.31 2.19
CA GLY A 148 -3.61 -26.55 1.79
C GLY A 148 -4.84 -26.32 0.90
N GLN A 149 -5.32 -25.08 0.82
CA GLN A 149 -6.43 -24.62 0.01
C GLN A 149 -6.12 -23.24 -0.59
N LYS A 150 -6.98 -22.73 -1.46
CA LYS A 150 -6.81 -21.39 -2.03
C LYS A 150 -6.80 -20.35 -0.89
N PRO A 151 -5.73 -19.58 -0.71
CA PRO A 151 -5.65 -18.65 0.41
C PRO A 151 -6.60 -17.47 0.22
N GLN A 152 -7.11 -16.96 1.34
CA GLN A 152 -8.12 -15.90 1.34
C GLN A 152 -7.59 -14.62 1.98
N ALA A 153 -8.02 -13.48 1.45
CA ALA A 153 -7.67 -12.16 1.98
C ALA A 153 -8.93 -11.33 2.28
N LEU A 154 -8.94 -10.65 3.41
CA LEU A 154 -9.95 -9.66 3.76
C LEU A 154 -9.34 -8.26 3.68
N ILE A 155 -9.92 -7.40 2.83
CA ILE A 155 -9.57 -5.99 2.76
C ILE A 155 -10.61 -5.18 3.50
N VAL A 156 -10.19 -4.46 4.54
CA VAL A 156 -11.07 -3.57 5.30
C VAL A 156 -10.81 -2.13 4.88
N GLY A 157 -11.79 -1.53 4.23
CA GLY A 157 -11.73 -0.20 3.64
C GLY A 157 -11.52 -0.25 2.12
N CYS A 158 -12.32 0.53 1.40
CA CYS A 158 -12.30 0.61 -0.07
C CYS A 158 -11.91 2.01 -0.59
N GLY A 159 -11.04 2.72 0.14
CA GLY A 159 -10.43 3.97 -0.32
C GLY A 159 -9.23 3.73 -1.25
N GLY A 160 -8.45 4.76 -1.59
CA GLY A 160 -7.29 4.61 -2.47
C GLY A 160 -6.24 3.59 -1.99
N ALA A 161 -5.98 3.51 -0.68
CA ALA A 161 -5.12 2.48 -0.09
C ALA A 161 -5.78 1.09 -0.13
N GLY A 162 -7.08 1.01 0.17
CA GLY A 162 -7.88 -0.22 0.08
C GLY A 162 -7.95 -0.81 -1.33
N LYS A 163 -8.09 0.03 -2.36
CA LYS A 163 -8.02 -0.39 -3.77
C LYS A 163 -6.65 -0.99 -4.11
N ALA A 164 -5.56 -0.35 -3.65
CA ALA A 164 -4.21 -0.89 -3.83
C ALA A 164 -4.03 -2.23 -3.09
N ALA A 165 -4.56 -2.36 -1.87
CA ALA A 165 -4.54 -3.58 -1.08
C ALA A 165 -5.31 -4.72 -1.73
N ALA A 166 -6.50 -4.45 -2.26
CA ALA A 166 -7.31 -5.43 -2.99
C ALA A 166 -6.59 -5.98 -4.21
N VAL A 167 -6.07 -5.09 -5.06
CA VAL A 167 -5.33 -5.50 -6.26
C VAL A 167 -4.03 -6.22 -5.88
N ALA A 168 -3.31 -5.78 -4.85
CA ALA A 168 -2.09 -6.45 -4.37
C ALA A 168 -2.37 -7.88 -3.85
N ALA A 169 -3.40 -8.06 -3.03
CA ALA A 169 -3.78 -9.38 -2.51
C ALA A 169 -4.17 -10.33 -3.65
N ALA A 170 -5.02 -9.87 -4.58
CA ALA A 170 -5.44 -10.70 -5.71
C ALA A 170 -4.28 -11.02 -6.67
N GLU A 171 -3.37 -10.07 -6.94
CA GLU A 171 -2.20 -10.30 -7.81
C GLU A 171 -1.16 -11.25 -7.19
N MET A 172 -1.13 -11.36 -5.86
CA MET A 172 -0.37 -12.41 -5.16
C MET A 172 -1.05 -13.78 -5.28
N GLY A 173 -2.37 -13.85 -5.44
CA GLY A 173 -3.12 -15.11 -5.61
C GLY A 173 -4.17 -15.39 -4.55
N PHE A 174 -4.46 -14.42 -3.67
CA PHE A 174 -5.50 -14.56 -2.65
C PHE A 174 -6.90 -14.36 -3.25
N GLU A 175 -7.84 -15.23 -2.90
CA GLU A 175 -9.26 -14.94 -3.07
C GLU A 175 -9.66 -13.81 -2.12
N THR A 176 -10.17 -12.71 -2.66
CA THR A 176 -10.16 -11.44 -1.90
C THR A 176 -11.58 -10.95 -1.62
N ALA A 177 -11.93 -10.91 -0.34
CA ALA A 177 -13.13 -10.29 0.19
C ALA A 177 -12.92 -8.79 0.46
N LEU A 178 -13.92 -7.97 0.12
CA LEU A 178 -13.88 -6.52 0.27
C LEU A 178 -14.94 -6.04 1.24
N MET A 179 -14.50 -5.41 2.32
CA MET A 179 -15.37 -4.86 3.35
C MET A 179 -15.26 -3.34 3.40
N ASN A 180 -16.40 -2.65 3.41
CA ASN A 180 -16.41 -1.20 3.58
C ASN A 180 -17.70 -0.71 4.25
N ARG A 181 -17.59 0.36 5.06
CA ARG A 181 -18.75 1.00 5.73
C ARG A 181 -19.86 1.39 4.76
N THR A 182 -19.49 1.80 3.55
CA THR A 182 -20.41 2.03 2.43
C THR A 182 -20.31 0.84 1.46
N PRO A 183 -21.25 -0.12 1.48
CA PRO A 183 -21.17 -1.36 0.72
C PRO A 183 -21.00 -1.14 -0.80
N GLU A 184 -21.57 -0.06 -1.32
CA GLU A 184 -21.54 0.31 -2.74
C GLU A 184 -20.11 0.52 -3.23
N LYS A 185 -19.18 0.96 -2.36
CA LYS A 185 -17.77 1.10 -2.74
C LYS A 185 -17.09 -0.24 -2.96
N ALA A 186 -17.40 -1.26 -2.15
CA ALA A 186 -16.86 -2.61 -2.33
C ALA A 186 -17.43 -3.26 -3.60
N ARG A 187 -18.75 -3.13 -3.82
CA ARG A 187 -19.40 -3.59 -5.07
C ARG A 187 -18.81 -2.93 -6.31
N ALA A 188 -18.63 -1.61 -6.29
CA ALA A 188 -18.06 -0.88 -7.41
C ALA A 188 -16.63 -1.33 -7.75
N ILE A 189 -15.80 -1.69 -6.76
CA ILE A 189 -14.46 -2.25 -7.04
C ILE A 189 -14.57 -3.62 -7.70
N ALA A 190 -15.44 -4.49 -7.19
CA ALA A 190 -15.66 -5.83 -7.74
C ALA A 190 -16.17 -5.78 -9.19
N GLU A 191 -17.13 -4.92 -9.48
CA GLU A 191 -17.69 -4.73 -10.83
C GLU A 191 -16.67 -4.14 -11.82
N GLN A 192 -15.77 -3.29 -11.34
CA GLN A 192 -14.76 -2.65 -12.19
C GLN A 192 -13.57 -3.57 -12.53
N LEU A 193 -13.38 -4.65 -11.79
CA LEU A 193 -12.28 -5.60 -11.93
C LEU A 193 -12.79 -7.05 -11.83
N PRO A 194 -13.69 -7.48 -12.75
CA PRO A 194 -14.30 -8.81 -12.70
C PRO A 194 -13.28 -9.94 -12.82
N GLU A 195 -12.11 -9.69 -13.39
CA GLU A 195 -11.02 -10.66 -13.51
C GLU A 195 -10.46 -11.14 -12.17
N TYR A 196 -10.64 -10.37 -11.09
CA TYR A 196 -10.20 -10.76 -9.75
C TYR A 196 -11.27 -11.48 -8.93
N GLY A 197 -12.54 -11.45 -9.37
CA GLY A 197 -13.63 -12.10 -8.65
C GLY A 197 -13.79 -11.62 -7.20
N PHE A 198 -13.55 -10.33 -6.93
CA PHE A 198 -13.67 -9.77 -5.58
C PHE A 198 -15.04 -10.03 -4.97
N ILE A 199 -15.09 -10.34 -3.67
CA ILE A 199 -16.30 -10.72 -2.95
C ILE A 199 -16.68 -9.60 -1.97
N PRO A 200 -17.66 -8.73 -2.27
CA PRO A 200 -18.11 -7.72 -1.32
C PRO A 200 -18.79 -8.38 -0.11
N VAL A 201 -18.35 -8.05 1.10
CA VAL A 201 -18.90 -8.58 2.36
C VAL A 201 -19.38 -7.45 3.29
N PRO A 202 -20.47 -7.65 4.04
CA PRO A 202 -21.01 -6.63 4.94
C PRO A 202 -20.15 -6.49 6.20
N VAL A 203 -20.12 -5.28 6.77
CA VAL A 203 -19.37 -5.00 8.02
C VAL A 203 -19.84 -5.85 9.20
N SER A 204 -21.11 -6.27 9.21
CA SER A 204 -21.66 -7.17 10.22
C SER A 204 -20.96 -8.54 10.27
N ASP A 205 -20.30 -8.95 9.17
CA ASP A 205 -19.63 -10.24 9.07
C ASP A 205 -18.12 -10.16 9.39
N PHE A 206 -17.63 -8.99 9.85
CA PHE A 206 -16.21 -8.74 10.06
C PHE A 206 -15.49 -9.83 10.84
N LYS A 207 -16.08 -10.30 11.94
CA LYS A 207 -15.48 -11.32 12.80
C LYS A 207 -15.32 -12.66 12.07
N ASN A 208 -16.36 -13.12 11.37
CA ASN A 208 -16.30 -14.38 10.62
C ASN A 208 -15.33 -14.27 9.44
N SER A 209 -15.42 -13.20 8.64
CA SER A 209 -14.51 -12.99 7.52
C SER A 209 -13.05 -12.89 7.97
N LEU A 210 -12.78 -12.24 9.11
CA LEU A 210 -11.43 -12.15 9.67
C LEU A 210 -10.90 -13.52 10.10
N LYS A 211 -11.75 -14.34 10.72
CA LYS A 211 -11.41 -15.69 11.14
C LYS A 211 -11.05 -16.59 9.95
N GLU A 212 -11.86 -16.55 8.89
CA GLU A 212 -11.70 -17.38 7.70
C GLU A 212 -10.53 -16.96 6.79
N CYS A 213 -10.16 -15.68 6.76
CA CYS A 213 -9.13 -15.17 5.84
C CYS A 213 -7.69 -15.31 6.37
N ASP A 214 -6.76 -15.78 5.55
CA ASP A 214 -5.33 -15.92 5.89
C ASP A 214 -4.55 -14.60 5.95
N LEU A 215 -5.02 -13.60 5.18
CA LEU A 215 -4.43 -12.26 5.13
C LEU A 215 -5.50 -11.20 5.39
N ILE A 216 -5.29 -10.34 6.39
CA ILE A 216 -6.14 -9.18 6.62
C ILE A 216 -5.34 -7.93 6.26
N ILE A 217 -5.89 -7.06 5.41
CA ILE A 217 -5.31 -5.74 5.15
C ILE A 217 -6.28 -4.66 5.61
N TYR A 218 -5.94 -4.02 6.72
CA TYR A 218 -6.75 -3.02 7.38
C TYR A 218 -6.34 -1.62 6.93
N THR A 219 -7.20 -0.94 6.17
CA THR A 219 -6.88 0.35 5.51
C THR A 219 -7.75 1.51 5.97
N VAL A 220 -8.60 1.30 6.97
CA VAL A 220 -9.42 2.37 7.55
C VAL A 220 -8.68 3.07 8.70
N PRO A 221 -8.86 4.39 8.87
CA PRO A 221 -8.19 5.13 9.94
C PRO A 221 -8.84 4.93 11.31
N GLU A 222 -10.14 4.62 11.34
CA GLU A 222 -10.94 4.43 12.56
C GLU A 222 -10.93 2.96 12.97
N THR A 223 -10.70 2.67 14.26
CA THR A 223 -10.85 1.33 14.83
C THR A 223 -12.31 0.89 14.81
N MET A 224 -12.59 -0.26 14.20
CA MET A 224 -13.90 -0.90 14.28
C MET A 224 -14.15 -1.43 15.70
N PRO A 225 -15.31 -1.18 16.33
CA PRO A 225 -15.61 -1.67 17.67
C PRO A 225 -15.41 -3.19 17.83
N GLN A 226 -15.73 -3.95 16.78
CA GLN A 226 -15.60 -5.41 16.75
C GLN A 226 -14.15 -5.90 16.95
N VAL A 227 -13.13 -5.06 16.73
CA VAL A 227 -11.73 -5.43 16.96
C VAL A 227 -11.48 -5.77 18.44
N ALA A 228 -12.16 -5.09 19.37
CA ALA A 228 -12.03 -5.36 20.81
C ALA A 228 -12.64 -6.72 21.21
N GLU A 229 -13.55 -7.25 20.40
CA GLU A 229 -14.31 -8.49 20.63
C GLU A 229 -13.64 -9.74 20.02
N LEU A 230 -12.53 -9.55 19.29
CA LEU A 230 -11.74 -10.64 18.71
C LEU A 230 -11.02 -11.42 19.81
N THR A 231 -11.07 -12.74 19.73
CA THR A 231 -10.41 -13.71 20.61
C THR A 231 -9.19 -14.31 19.92
N ALA A 232 -8.37 -15.08 20.65
CA ALA A 232 -7.24 -15.80 20.03
C ALA A 232 -7.72 -16.76 18.90
N ASP A 233 -8.87 -17.40 19.08
CA ASP A 233 -9.45 -18.32 18.08
C ASP A 233 -9.81 -17.61 16.76
N ASP A 234 -10.09 -16.31 16.78
CA ASP A 234 -10.34 -15.52 15.57
C ASP A 234 -9.06 -15.26 14.77
N PHE A 235 -7.88 -15.42 15.39
CA PHE A 235 -6.57 -15.17 14.79
C PHE A 235 -5.81 -16.44 14.36
N ALA A 236 -6.28 -17.63 14.73
CA ALA A 236 -5.54 -18.90 14.57
C ALA A 236 -5.32 -19.35 13.10
N GLY A 237 -6.10 -18.85 12.15
CA GLY A 237 -6.02 -19.24 10.72
C GLY A 237 -6.65 -20.60 10.42
N GLU A 238 -6.64 -21.02 9.15
CA GLU A 238 -7.36 -22.20 8.63
C GLU A 238 -6.42 -23.34 8.18
N GLY A 239 -5.34 -23.61 8.93
CA GLY A 239 -4.45 -24.77 8.68
C GLY A 239 -3.34 -24.56 7.64
N GLY A 240 -2.99 -23.31 7.35
CA GLY A 240 -1.82 -22.90 6.56
C GLY A 240 -0.69 -22.30 7.41
N PRO A 241 0.23 -21.53 6.82
CA PRO A 241 1.15 -20.68 7.59
C PRO A 241 0.37 -19.71 8.48
N SER A 242 1.06 -19.18 9.50
CA SER A 242 0.59 -18.13 10.41
C SER A 242 -0.18 -17.02 9.68
N LYS A 243 -1.42 -16.75 10.11
CA LYS A 243 -2.27 -15.66 9.61
C LYS A 243 -1.49 -14.34 9.67
N VAL A 244 -1.68 -13.48 8.68
CA VAL A 244 -1.03 -12.17 8.61
C VAL A 244 -2.05 -11.05 8.69
N ILE A 245 -1.79 -10.05 9.53
CA ILE A 245 -2.58 -8.82 9.59
C ILE A 245 -1.67 -7.65 9.26
N LEU A 246 -1.94 -6.97 8.15
CA LEU A 246 -1.26 -5.74 7.74
C LEU A 246 -2.18 -4.54 8.01
N GLU A 247 -1.72 -3.60 8.82
CA GLU A 247 -2.46 -2.36 9.07
C GLU A 247 -1.81 -1.17 8.35
N ALA A 248 -2.61 -0.32 7.69
CA ALA A 248 -2.11 0.90 7.04
C ALA A 248 -1.85 2.04 8.03
N ASN A 249 -2.63 2.13 9.11
CA ASN A 249 -2.53 3.21 10.08
C ASN A 249 -1.33 2.99 11.01
N TYR A 250 -0.28 3.79 10.84
CA TYR A 250 0.93 3.73 11.65
C TYR A 250 0.95 4.73 12.81
N LYS A 251 -0.06 5.60 12.94
CA LYS A 251 -0.12 6.64 13.98
C LYS A 251 -0.97 6.23 15.16
N THR A 252 -2.15 5.67 14.87
CA THR A 252 -3.11 5.22 15.87
C THR A 252 -3.66 3.85 15.44
N PRO A 253 -2.84 2.80 15.50
CA PRO A 253 -3.22 1.48 15.01
C PRO A 253 -4.45 0.94 15.74
N ALA A 254 -5.35 0.32 14.99
CA ALA A 254 -6.54 -0.36 15.47
C ALA A 254 -6.21 -1.61 16.27
N PHE A 255 -5.14 -2.32 15.90
CA PHE A 255 -4.68 -3.50 16.61
C PHE A 255 -3.60 -3.11 17.62
N SER A 256 -3.99 -3.03 18.90
CA SER A 256 -3.10 -2.61 19.99
C SER A 256 -3.47 -3.28 21.32
N GLY A 257 -2.56 -3.18 22.31
CA GLY A 257 -2.75 -3.71 23.66
C GLY A 257 -3.11 -5.19 23.67
N LEU A 258 -4.17 -5.54 24.41
CA LEU A 258 -4.63 -6.94 24.58
C LEU A 258 -4.94 -7.65 23.25
N VAL A 259 -5.24 -6.92 22.18
CA VAL A 259 -5.49 -7.52 20.85
C VAL A 259 -4.20 -8.12 20.28
N LEU A 260 -3.04 -7.46 20.49
CA LEU A 260 -1.74 -7.99 20.07
C LEU A 260 -1.36 -9.24 20.89
N ASP A 261 -1.69 -9.27 22.19
CA ASP A 261 -1.47 -10.46 23.02
C ASP A 261 -2.28 -11.65 22.50
N ARG A 262 -3.55 -11.42 22.10
CA ARG A 262 -4.42 -12.44 21.50
C ARG A 262 -3.89 -12.93 20.15
N MET A 263 -3.36 -12.04 19.32
CA MET A 263 -2.69 -12.42 18.07
C MET A 263 -1.48 -13.31 18.35
N ALA A 264 -0.63 -12.95 19.31
CA ALA A 264 0.55 -13.73 19.67
C ALA A 264 0.20 -15.13 20.21
N MET A 265 -0.86 -15.26 21.01
CA MET A 265 -1.37 -16.56 21.48
C MET A 265 -1.81 -17.48 20.34
N ALA A 266 -2.20 -16.90 19.20
CA ALA A 266 -2.71 -17.61 18.03
C ALA A 266 -1.67 -17.77 16.91
N ASP A 267 -0.41 -17.41 17.17
CA ASP A 267 0.65 -17.34 16.14
C ASP A 267 0.27 -16.45 14.93
N CYS A 268 -0.50 -15.38 15.16
CA CYS A 268 -0.83 -14.42 14.11
C CYS A 268 0.24 -13.34 14.01
N ARG A 269 0.72 -13.10 12.78
CA ARG A 269 1.80 -12.15 12.50
C ARG A 269 1.23 -10.80 12.13
N TYR A 270 1.51 -9.81 12.97
CA TYR A 270 1.10 -8.43 12.76
C TYR A 270 2.19 -7.62 12.04
N ILE A 271 1.79 -6.93 10.97
CA ILE A 271 2.63 -6.01 10.22
C ILE A 271 2.12 -4.59 10.43
N GLU A 272 2.94 -3.78 11.10
CA GLU A 272 2.67 -2.38 11.36
C GLU A 272 2.68 -1.54 10.07
N GLY A 273 1.87 -0.48 10.04
CA GLY A 273 1.82 0.44 8.89
C GLY A 273 3.13 1.15 8.58
N ARG A 274 4.06 1.20 9.55
CA ARG A 274 5.42 1.71 9.33
C ARG A 274 6.19 0.85 8.31
N LYS A 275 6.01 -0.48 8.32
CA LYS A 275 6.65 -1.38 7.35
C LYS A 275 6.12 -1.16 5.94
N TRP A 276 4.80 -0.97 5.79
CA TRP A 276 4.22 -0.55 4.51
C TRP A 276 4.77 0.81 4.09
N LEU A 277 4.74 1.83 4.96
CA LEU A 277 5.25 3.17 4.66
C LEU A 277 6.70 3.13 4.16
N MET A 278 7.54 2.28 4.75
CA MET A 278 8.91 2.05 4.30
C MET A 278 8.93 1.46 2.89
N TYR A 279 8.29 0.30 2.66
CA TYR A 279 8.42 -0.39 1.38
C TYR A 279 7.79 0.35 0.21
N GLN A 280 6.70 1.10 0.43
CA GLN A 280 6.18 1.97 -0.63
C GLN A 280 7.17 3.10 -0.96
N ALA A 281 7.94 3.59 0.02
CA ALA A 281 8.96 4.61 -0.18
C ALA A 281 10.17 4.03 -0.92
N VAL A 282 10.60 2.80 -0.59
CA VAL A 282 11.70 2.10 -1.26
C VAL A 282 11.47 2.04 -2.78
N THR A 283 10.29 1.58 -3.20
CA THR A 283 9.93 1.57 -4.62
C THR A 283 9.73 2.97 -5.17
N GLY A 284 8.96 3.80 -4.47
CA GLY A 284 8.54 5.10 -4.98
C GLY A 284 9.68 6.10 -5.14
N TYR A 285 10.62 6.15 -4.20
CA TYR A 285 11.71 7.12 -4.22
C TYR A 285 12.70 6.83 -5.34
N SER A 286 13.02 5.56 -5.59
CA SER A 286 13.87 5.17 -6.72
C SER A 286 13.25 5.62 -8.05
N LEU A 287 11.92 5.47 -8.21
CA LEU A 287 11.19 5.96 -9.38
C LEU A 287 11.18 7.50 -9.48
N MET A 288 11.14 8.22 -8.35
CA MET A 288 11.17 9.69 -8.34
C MET A 288 12.50 10.26 -8.82
N THR A 289 13.60 9.70 -8.34
CA THR A 289 14.93 10.29 -8.52
C THR A 289 15.72 9.64 -9.64
N GLY A 290 15.43 8.38 -9.97
CA GLY A 290 16.27 7.53 -10.81
C GLY A 290 17.57 7.11 -10.11
N GLU A 291 17.65 7.26 -8.79
CA GLU A 291 18.83 6.97 -7.99
C GLU A 291 18.55 5.90 -6.93
N LYS A 292 19.59 5.12 -6.62
CA LYS A 292 19.55 4.14 -5.54
C LYS A 292 19.36 4.83 -4.19
N ILE A 293 18.38 4.36 -3.42
CA ILE A 293 18.14 4.79 -2.04
C ILE A 293 19.19 4.25 -1.07
N ASN A 294 19.38 4.96 0.04
CA ASN A 294 20.08 4.43 1.22
C ASN A 294 19.10 3.70 2.16
N LEU A 295 18.82 2.43 1.86
CA LEU A 295 17.90 1.60 2.65
C LEU A 295 18.30 1.51 4.15
N PRO A 296 19.57 1.24 4.51
CA PRO A 296 19.98 1.24 5.93
C PRO A 296 19.68 2.55 6.68
N ALA A 297 19.91 3.70 6.04
CA ALA A 297 19.61 5.00 6.65
C ALA A 297 18.09 5.22 6.82
N MET A 298 17.29 4.75 5.86
CA MET A 298 15.82 4.79 5.99
C MET A 298 15.37 3.91 7.15
N GLU A 299 15.86 2.67 7.26
CA GLU A 299 15.54 1.75 8.36
C GLU A 299 15.91 2.32 9.73
N GLU A 300 17.07 2.98 9.84
CA GLU A 300 17.49 3.63 11.08
C GLU A 300 16.57 4.81 11.43
N ALA A 301 16.16 5.61 10.44
CA ALA A 301 15.22 6.72 10.66
C ALA A 301 13.87 6.23 11.20
N PHE A 302 13.42 5.05 10.77
CA PHE A 302 12.18 4.43 11.25
C PHE A 302 12.26 3.85 12.66
N LYS A 303 13.46 3.46 13.14
CA LYS A 303 13.65 2.95 14.51
C LYS A 303 13.64 4.05 15.58
N LYS A 304 13.87 5.30 15.17
CA LYS A 304 14.03 6.47 16.05
C LYS A 304 12.75 7.31 16.20
N SER A 305 11.66 6.94 15.53
CA SER A 305 10.43 7.73 15.36
C SER A 305 9.18 7.11 15.96
#